data_AF-A0A1Y3BAK9-F1
#
_entry.id   AF-A0A1Y3BAK9-F1
#
_cell.length_a   1.000
_cell.length_b   1.000
_cell.length_c   1.000
_cell.angle_alpha   90.00
_cell.angle_beta   90.00
_cell.angle_gamma   90.00
#
_symmetry.space_group_name_H-M   'P 1'
#
loop_
_entity.id
_entity.type
_entity.pdbx_description
1 polymer ?
#
loop_
_entity_poly.entity_id
_entity_poly.type
_entity_poly.pdbx_seq_one_letter_code
_entity_poly.pdbx_strand_id
1 'polypeptide(L)'
;MHENLCTYNTSLCTRRMIVGENSAQNSLIKGVQHCPSFNIEQEILVPDGQRRELSVEVRNLIPSSDGFQCIIEIEQAKERVQARVSDNKIICHESVVSFLFGKCEKAIFKV
;
A
#
# COMPACT_ATOMS: atom_id res chain seq x y z
N MET A 1 -1.96 12.76 -13.52
CA MET A 1 -2.29 11.44 -12.93
C MET A 1 -1.08 10.55 -13.14
N HIS A 2 -0.68 9.76 -12.14
CA HIS A 2 0.43 8.81 -12.30
C HIS A 2 -0.11 7.52 -12.89
N GLU A 3 0.61 6.95 -13.86
CA GLU A 3 0.20 5.71 -14.52
C GLU A 3 0.81 4.52 -13.79
N ASN A 4 -0.04 3.69 -13.16
CA ASN A 4 0.36 2.42 -12.57
C ASN A 4 0.55 1.34 -13.65
N LEU A 5 1.39 1.64 -14.65
CA LEU A 5 1.59 0.84 -15.84
C LEU A 5 3.07 0.47 -15.99
N CYS A 6 3.32 -0.76 -16.43
CA CYS A 6 4.63 -1.18 -16.94
C CYS A 6 4.59 -1.14 -18.47
N THR A 7 5.54 -0.44 -19.09
CA THR A 7 5.63 -0.32 -20.55
C THR A 7 7.07 -0.23 -21.02
N TYR A 8 7.34 -0.68 -22.25
CA TYR A 8 8.62 -0.50 -22.91
C TYR A 8 8.75 0.90 -23.55
N ASN A 9 7.63 1.58 -23.82
CA ASN A 9 7.62 2.90 -24.45
C ASN A 9 7.60 3.98 -23.37
N THR A 10 8.78 4.51 -23.07
CA THR A 10 9.01 5.50 -22.01
C THR A 10 8.27 6.81 -22.23
N SER A 11 7.90 7.13 -23.47
CA SER A 11 7.16 8.35 -23.80
C SER A 11 5.73 8.36 -23.25
N LEU A 12 5.19 7.19 -22.89
CA LEU A 12 3.87 7.07 -22.27
C LEU A 12 3.92 7.41 -20.78
N CYS A 13 5.05 7.18 -20.11
CA CYS A 13 5.14 7.41 -18.67
C CYS A 13 5.20 8.91 -18.35
N THR A 14 4.35 9.35 -17.42
CA THR A 14 4.35 10.74 -16.94
C THR A 14 5.12 10.88 -15.63
N ARG A 15 5.91 11.96 -15.51
CA ARG A 15 6.65 12.39 -14.30
C ARG A 15 7.77 11.46 -13.81
N ARG A 16 7.44 10.36 -13.12
CA ARG A 16 8.40 9.48 -12.44
C ARG A 16 8.33 8.10 -13.07
N MET A 17 9.45 7.68 -13.66
CA MET A 17 9.61 6.39 -14.32
C MET A 17 10.69 5.60 -13.61
N ILE A 18 10.35 4.37 -13.25
CA ILE A 18 11.30 3.43 -12.64
C ILE A 18 11.75 2.49 -13.76
N VAL A 19 13.03 2.53 -14.06
CA VAL A 19 13.60 1.70 -15.12
C VAL A 19 13.99 0.35 -14.54
N GLY A 20 13.72 -0.73 -15.27
CA GLY A 20 14.11 -2.08 -14.85
C GLY A 20 15.63 -2.23 -14.73
N GLU A 21 16.08 -3.04 -13.77
CA GLU A 21 17.51 -3.21 -13.45
C GLU A 21 18.36 -3.74 -14.63
N ASN A 22 17.76 -4.55 -15.49
CA ASN A 22 18.42 -5.10 -16.68
C ASN A 22 18.30 -4.20 -17.93
N SER A 23 17.70 -3.01 -17.81
CA SER A 23 17.58 -2.09 -18.95
C SER A 23 18.92 -1.46 -19.31
N ALA A 24 19.18 -1.32 -20.61
CA ALA A 24 20.33 -0.59 -21.14
C ALA A 24 20.21 0.94 -20.98
N GLN A 25 19.03 1.46 -20.64
CA GLN A 25 18.83 2.88 -20.38
C GLN A 25 19.57 3.33 -19.12
N ASN A 26 20.32 4.43 -19.23
CA ASN A 26 20.98 5.06 -18.10
C ASN A 26 19.98 5.93 -17.33
N SER A 27 19.63 5.54 -16.11
CA SER A 27 18.67 6.23 -15.24
C SER A 27 19.15 6.21 -13.80
N LEU A 28 18.95 7.32 -13.08
CA LEU A 28 19.18 7.44 -11.64
C LEU A 28 18.11 6.72 -10.80
N ILE A 29 16.98 6.35 -11.40
CA ILE A 29 15.86 5.66 -10.76
C ILE A 29 15.72 4.30 -11.45
N LYS A 30 16.55 3.35 -11.00
CA LYS A 30 16.69 2.04 -11.65
C LYS A 30 16.68 0.91 -10.64
N GLY A 31 15.83 -0.09 -10.86
CA GLY A 31 15.71 -1.26 -9.98
C GLY A 31 14.54 -1.20 -9.00
N VAL A 32 14.27 -2.34 -8.36
CA VAL A 32 13.07 -2.60 -7.54
C VAL A 32 13.01 -1.74 -6.28
N GLN A 33 14.15 -1.29 -5.76
CA GLN A 33 14.24 -0.46 -4.56
C GLN A 33 13.63 0.94 -4.74
N HIS A 34 13.33 1.36 -5.97
CA HIS A 34 12.64 2.62 -6.24
C HIS A 34 11.13 2.46 -6.44
N CYS A 35 10.62 1.22 -6.45
CA CYS A 35 9.19 0.95 -6.52
C CYS A 35 8.47 1.37 -5.23
N PRO A 36 7.23 1.88 -5.33
CA PRO A 36 6.34 1.99 -4.18
C PRO A 36 6.17 0.60 -3.53
N SER A 37 6.45 0.49 -2.24
CA SER A 37 6.36 -0.77 -1.52
C SER A 37 5.95 -0.58 -0.06
N PHE A 38 5.37 -1.61 0.53
CA PHE A 38 5.11 -1.66 1.96
C PHE A 38 6.35 -2.17 2.69
N ASN A 39 6.61 -1.59 3.86
CA ASN A 39 7.60 -2.07 4.80
C ASN A 39 6.89 -2.84 5.93
N ILE A 40 6.53 -4.10 5.66
CA ILE A 40 5.84 -4.97 6.62
C ILE A 40 6.89 -5.87 7.29
N GLU A 41 7.72 -5.27 8.14
CA GLU A 41 8.71 -6.03 8.92
C GLU A 41 8.10 -6.66 10.18
N GLN A 42 6.92 -6.17 10.60
CA GLN A 42 6.25 -6.58 11.83
C GLN A 42 4.80 -7.01 11.56
N GLU A 43 4.33 -8.00 12.32
CA GLU A 43 2.95 -8.44 12.25
C GLU A 43 2.00 -7.34 12.76
N ILE A 44 0.92 -7.12 12.01
CA ILE A 44 -0.12 -6.17 12.41
C ILE A 44 -1.14 -6.91 13.27
N LEU A 45 -1.12 -6.64 14.57
CA LEU A 45 -2.03 -7.24 15.54
C LEU A 45 -3.34 -6.44 15.60
N VAL A 46 -4.43 -7.08 15.21
CA VAL A 46 -5.77 -6.49 15.21
C VAL A 46 -6.61 -7.13 16.32
N PRO A 47 -6.98 -6.38 17.38
CA PRO A 47 -7.84 -6.89 18.43
C PRO A 47 -9.27 -7.11 17.91
N ASP A 48 -9.91 -8.19 18.37
CA ASP A 48 -11.28 -8.52 18.00
C ASP A 48 -12.29 -7.54 18.62
N GLY A 49 -13.20 -7.03 17.80
CA GLY A 49 -14.34 -6.19 18.22
C GLY A 49 -13.95 -4.81 18.74
N GLN A 50 -12.67 -4.43 18.72
CA GLN A 50 -12.21 -3.13 19.22
C GLN A 50 -11.95 -2.17 18.06
N ARG A 51 -12.37 -0.92 18.24
CA ARG A 51 -12.10 0.16 17.28
C ARG A 51 -10.62 0.54 17.35
N ARG A 52 -9.92 0.53 16.21
CA ARG A 52 -8.51 0.92 16.14
C ARG A 52 -8.13 1.51 14.78
N GLU A 53 -7.20 2.44 14.78
CA GLU A 53 -6.48 2.86 13.57
C GLU A 53 -5.39 1.85 13.22
N LEU A 54 -5.26 1.56 11.92
CA LEU A 54 -4.24 0.66 11.39
C LEU A 54 -3.23 1.49 10.61
N SER A 55 -1.93 1.30 10.88
CA SER A 55 -0.86 2.05 10.22
C SER A 55 0.14 1.10 9.58
N VAL A 56 0.49 1.37 8.32
CA VAL A 56 1.48 0.59 7.58
C VAL A 56 2.58 1.52 7.08
N GLU A 57 3.84 1.15 7.30
CA GLU A 57 4.98 1.86 6.74
C GLU A 57 5.13 1.59 5.25
N VAL A 58 5.48 2.63 4.49
CA VAL A 58 5.60 2.60 3.04
C VAL A 58 6.88 3.29 2.59
N ARG A 59 7.42 2.84 1.46
CA ARG A 59 8.60 3.41 0.81
C ARG A 59 8.25 3.81 -0.61
N ASN A 60 8.86 4.90 -1.08
CA ASN A 60 8.69 5.45 -2.43
C ASN A 60 7.23 5.69 -2.87
N LEU A 61 6.31 5.88 -1.92
CA LEU A 61 4.92 6.16 -2.24
C LEU A 61 4.81 7.46 -3.04
N ILE A 62 4.06 7.43 -4.12
CA ILE A 62 3.79 8.61 -4.94
C ILE A 62 2.46 9.20 -4.46
N PRO A 63 2.41 10.49 -4.07
CA PRO A 63 1.17 11.12 -3.64
C PRO A 63 0.09 11.02 -4.74
N SER A 64 -1.10 10.56 -4.36
CA SER A 64 -2.28 10.50 -5.23
C SER A 64 -3.22 11.67 -4.92
N SER A 65 -3.85 12.24 -5.95
CA SER A 65 -4.91 13.25 -5.79
C SER A 65 -6.20 12.66 -5.23
N ASP A 66 -6.43 11.37 -5.46
CA ASP A 66 -7.71 10.71 -5.20
C ASP A 66 -7.76 10.09 -3.79
N GLY A 67 -6.70 10.29 -3.01
CA GLY A 67 -6.52 9.68 -1.69
C GLY A 67 -6.11 8.21 -1.75
N PHE A 68 -5.94 7.60 -0.59
CA PHE A 68 -5.66 6.19 -0.43
C PHE A 68 -6.81 5.52 0.32
N GLN A 69 -7.02 4.22 0.08
CA GLN A 69 -8.01 3.42 0.78
C GLN A 69 -7.36 2.15 1.29
N CYS A 70 -7.71 1.72 2.50
CA CYS A 70 -7.32 0.41 2.98
C CYS A 70 -8.45 -0.58 2.68
N ILE A 71 -8.10 -1.67 2.02
CA ILE A 71 -8.98 -2.81 1.84
C ILE A 71 -8.60 -3.85 2.90
N ILE A 72 -9.51 -4.08 3.85
CA ILE A 72 -9.35 -5.06 4.92
C ILE A 72 -10.19 -6.27 4.56
N GLU A 73 -9.52 -7.42 4.40
CA GLU A 73 -10.16 -8.68 4.02
C GLU A 73 -9.87 -9.72 5.11
N ILE A 74 -10.92 -10.15 5.81
CA ILE A 74 -10.87 -11.10 6.91
C ILE A 74 -11.98 -12.12 6.71
N GLU A 75 -11.60 -13.39 6.59
CA GLU A 75 -12.48 -14.50 6.26
C GLU A 75 -13.32 -14.24 4.98
N GLN A 76 -14.60 -13.89 5.14
CA GLN A 76 -15.53 -13.58 4.04
C GLN A 76 -16.01 -12.13 4.07
N ALA A 77 -15.53 -11.33 5.04
CA ALA A 77 -15.84 -9.92 5.16
C ALA A 77 -14.76 -9.09 4.48
N LYS A 78 -15.21 -8.17 3.61
CA LYS A 78 -14.33 -7.21 2.94
C LYS A 78 -14.81 -5.80 3.22
N GLU A 79 -13.95 -5.03 3.86
CA GLU A 79 -14.22 -3.64 4.20
C GLU A 79 -13.28 -2.72 3.42
N ARG A 80 -13.79 -1.55 3.02
CA ARG A 80 -12.99 -0.47 2.44
C ARG A 80 -13.09 0.74 3.34
N VAL A 81 -11.95 1.20 3.85
CA VAL A 81 -11.88 2.39 4.70
C VAL A 81 -10.99 3.43 4.07
N GLN A 82 -11.33 4.70 4.28
CA GLN A 82 -10.50 5.81 3.84
C GLN A 82 -9.15 5.78 4.59
N ALA A 83 -8.09 6.21 3.92
CA ALA A 83 -6.76 6.28 4.49
C ALA A 83 -6.11 7.63 4.23
N ARG A 84 -5.27 8.05 5.17
CA ARG A 84 -4.45 9.26 5.06
C ARG A 84 -2.98 8.88 5.05
N VAL A 85 -2.18 9.66 4.33
CA VAL A 85 -0.72 9.53 4.36
C VAL A 85 -0.17 10.51 5.38
N SER A 86 0.66 10.02 6.28
CA SER A 86 1.42 10.83 7.25
C SER A 86 2.86 10.37 7.20
N ASP A 87 3.76 11.28 6.79
CA ASP A 87 5.18 10.97 6.59
C ASP A 87 5.38 9.76 5.66
N ASN A 88 5.85 8.65 6.23
CA ASN A 88 6.16 7.40 5.55
C ASN A 88 5.13 6.32 5.88
N LYS A 89 3.94 6.71 6.36
CA LYS A 89 2.91 5.79 6.86
C LYS A 89 1.58 6.06 6.16
N ILE A 90 0.91 4.98 5.79
CA ILE A 90 -0.50 5.01 5.42
C ILE A 90 -1.28 4.62 6.67
N ILE A 91 -2.20 5.50 7.08
CA ILE A 91 -3.03 5.33 8.27
C ILE A 91 -4.48 5.17 7.81
N CYS A 92 -5.02 3.98 8.00
CA CYS A 92 -6.41 3.66 7.76
C CYS A 92 -7.27 4.32 8.85
N HIS A 93 -8.42 4.88 8.46
CA HIS A 93 -9.40 5.40 9.41
C HIS A 93 -9.86 4.31 10.38
N GLU A 94 -10.27 4.71 11.59
CA GLU A 94 -10.76 3.78 12.60
C GLU A 94 -11.84 2.85 12.04
N SER A 95 -11.59 1.55 12.17
CA SER A 95 -12.58 0.50 11.90
C SER A 95 -12.69 -0.46 13.08
N VAL A 96 -13.84 -1.13 13.17
CA VAL A 96 -14.09 -2.24 14.08
C VAL A 96 -14.04 -3.52 13.25
N VAL A 97 -13.06 -4.34 13.57
CA VAL A 97 -12.86 -5.63 12.91
C VAL A 97 -13.31 -6.73 13.87
N SER A 98 -14.18 -7.62 13.39
CA SER A 98 -14.64 -8.78 14.17
C SER A 98 -14.32 -10.07 13.43
N PHE A 99 -13.76 -11.06 14.13
CA PHE A 99 -13.46 -12.39 13.61
C PHE A 99 -14.60 -13.34 13.96
N LEU A 100 -15.15 -14.12 13.01
CA LEU A 100 -16.30 -14.98 13.31
C LEU A 100 -15.95 -16.18 14.20
N PHE A 101 -14.66 -16.45 14.44
CA PHE A 101 -14.21 -17.59 15.25
C PHE A 101 -12.99 -17.30 16.14
N GLY A 102 -12.99 -16.23 16.94
CA GLY A 102 -12.09 -16.08 18.10
C GLY A 102 -10.59 -16.29 17.87
N LYS A 103 -10.12 -16.17 16.62
CA LYS A 103 -8.73 -16.34 16.20
C LYS A 103 -8.22 -15.01 15.69
N CYS A 104 -7.11 -14.55 16.23
CA CYS A 104 -6.32 -13.47 15.62
C CYS A 104 -5.75 -14.01 14.30
N GLU A 105 -6.38 -13.69 13.17
CA GLU A 105 -5.87 -14.03 11.84
C GLU A 105 -5.18 -12.86 11.17
N LYS A 106 -4.29 -13.18 10.23
CA LYS A 106 -3.48 -12.21 9.48
C LYS A 106 -4.37 -11.38 8.56
N ALA A 107 -4.48 -10.09 8.83
CA ALA A 107 -5.16 -9.16 7.93
C ALA A 107 -4.29 -8.89 6.69
N ILE A 108 -4.85 -9.09 5.50
CA ILE A 108 -4.21 -8.74 4.23
C ILE A 108 -4.56 -7.28 3.92
N PHE A 109 -3.58 -6.39 4.00
CA PHE A 109 -3.74 -4.99 3.63
C PHE A 109 -3.40 -4.81 2.15
N LYS A 110 -4.38 -4.32 1.39
CA LYS A 110 -4.17 -3.81 0.03
C LYS A 110 -4.51 -2.31 0.04
N VAL A 111 -3.56 -1.49 -0.39
CA VAL A 111 -3.73 -0.04 -0.60
C VAL A 111 -3.70 0.24 -2.10
#